data_AF-A0A921ZIN0-F1
#
_entry.id   AF-A0A921ZIN0-F1
#
_cell.length_a   1.000
_cell.length_b   1.000
_cell.length_c   1.000
_cell.angle_alpha   90.00
_cell.angle_beta   90.00
_cell.angle_gamma   90.00
#
_symmetry.space_group_name_H-M   'P 1'
#
loop_
_entity.id
_entity.type
_entity.pdbx_description
1 polymer ?
#
loop_
_entity_poly.entity_id
_entity_poly.type
_entity_poly.pdbx_seq_one_letter_code
_entity_poly.pdbx_strand_id
1 'polypeptide(L)'
;MVCHGAHTYVYSQVIVHILSQEPRGGAIMKRLGQEITRCAQQSGHDVTPITLALTAGESWRNARTALAAMLSRGALNPADISVLYRAYTQSEPPPVHLLRIPQFLELLVDSLFKMGSKLNPEHKSKYMYLLAYAASVCEGHSLGKPVKEELKATVQAIEKVHAVCSSSASSSELIAELPTLYHCIRFPVVGMGVLVWVECVVTEPSYFKLCTEHCPVHLALLDEVASCHLLLHHRLLRLLVQLFESPQDELEILVQLELKKMLLDRMVNLLSRGCVVPVLRYIKQCWQRGDTDISLIRYFITEVLDAIAPPYTPEFVQLVLPMVENEEITGTMRAEGENDPVSEFIVHCKAHYVVV
;
A
#
# COMPACT_ATOMS: atom_id res chain seq x y z
N MET A 1 -12.31 8.81 21.24
CA MET A 1 -12.62 10.16 21.79
C MET A 1 -13.19 11.09 20.72
N VAL A 2 -12.46 11.39 19.64
CA VAL A 2 -12.92 12.33 18.60
C VAL A 2 -14.18 11.88 17.87
N CYS A 3 -14.30 10.59 17.54
CA CYS A 3 -15.47 10.04 16.84
C CYS A 3 -16.64 9.68 17.77
N HIS A 4 -16.61 10.05 19.07
CA HIS A 4 -17.65 9.65 20.01
C HIS A 4 -18.97 10.44 19.83
N GLY A 5 -18.89 11.68 19.35
CA GLY A 5 -20.05 12.52 19.09
C GLY A 5 -19.88 13.34 17.82
N ALA A 6 -20.99 13.68 17.16
CA ALA A 6 -20.94 14.45 15.92
C ALA A 6 -20.31 15.85 16.14
N HIS A 7 -20.64 16.52 17.24
CA HIS A 7 -20.11 17.84 17.57
C HIS A 7 -18.61 17.82 17.88
N THR A 8 -18.12 16.79 18.59
CA THR A 8 -16.68 16.63 18.86
C THR A 8 -15.91 16.30 17.59
N TYR A 9 -16.48 15.50 16.70
CA TYR A 9 -15.90 15.22 15.39
C TYR A 9 -15.82 16.50 14.53
N VAL A 10 -16.90 17.26 14.39
CA VAL A 10 -16.92 18.53 13.63
C VAL A 10 -15.86 19.49 14.18
N TYR A 11 -15.87 19.73 15.48
CA TYR A 11 -14.92 20.63 16.13
C TYR A 11 -13.47 20.23 15.84
N SER A 12 -13.17 18.93 15.99
CA SER A 12 -11.83 18.41 15.75
C SER A 12 -11.42 18.52 14.26
N GLN A 13 -12.33 18.20 13.33
CA GLN A 13 -12.06 18.30 11.90
C GLN A 13 -11.87 19.75 11.43
N VAL A 14 -12.60 20.71 12.00
CA VAL A 14 -12.39 22.14 11.73
C VAL A 14 -11.00 22.58 12.18
N ILE A 15 -10.59 22.21 13.40
CA ILE A 15 -9.24 22.54 13.90
C ILE A 15 -8.16 21.92 13.01
N VAL A 16 -8.30 20.62 12.71
CA VAL A 16 -7.34 19.92 11.84
C VAL A 16 -7.31 20.53 10.44
N HIS A 17 -8.45 20.95 9.91
CA HIS A 17 -8.53 21.64 8.62
C HIS A 17 -7.79 22.98 8.64
N ILE A 18 -7.98 23.81 9.66
CA ILE A 18 -7.27 25.09 9.81
C ILE A 18 -5.76 24.83 9.89
N LEU A 19 -5.32 23.91 10.74
CA LEU A 19 -3.91 23.55 10.89
C LEU A 19 -3.33 22.94 9.60
N SER A 20 -4.15 22.31 8.76
CA SER A 20 -3.70 21.74 7.49
C SER A 20 -3.33 22.78 6.43
N GLN A 21 -3.74 24.03 6.61
CA GLN A 21 -3.38 25.15 5.72
C GLN A 21 -1.97 25.69 6.00
N GLU A 22 -1.35 25.29 7.12
CA GLU A 22 -0.01 25.73 7.47
C GLU A 22 1.03 25.19 6.47
N PRO A 23 1.93 26.04 5.94
CA PRO A 23 2.89 25.63 4.92
C PRO A 23 3.91 24.61 5.45
N ARG A 24 4.17 24.64 6.77
CA ARG A 24 5.07 23.71 7.45
C ARG A 24 4.25 22.75 8.30
N GLY A 25 4.24 21.48 7.94
CA GLY A 25 3.55 20.43 8.70
C GLY A 25 2.04 20.31 8.45
N GLY A 26 1.42 21.20 7.66
CA GLY A 26 -0.01 21.10 7.32
C GLY A 26 -0.40 19.78 6.64
N ALA A 27 0.50 19.20 5.84
CA ALA A 27 0.29 17.88 5.23
C ALA A 27 0.13 16.75 6.26
N ILE A 28 0.83 16.83 7.40
CA ILE A 28 0.71 15.85 8.50
C ILE A 28 -0.67 15.98 9.14
N MET A 29 -1.13 17.21 9.37
CA MET A 29 -2.47 17.47 9.91
C MET A 29 -3.56 17.00 8.96
N LYS A 30 -3.40 17.25 7.65
CA LYS A 30 -4.30 16.71 6.63
C LYS A 30 -4.39 15.18 6.68
N ARG A 31 -3.25 14.50 6.81
CA ARG A 31 -3.22 13.04 6.94
C ARG A 31 -3.90 12.57 8.22
N LEU A 32 -3.66 13.23 9.35
CA LEU A 32 -4.34 12.94 10.61
C LEU A 32 -5.86 13.07 10.46
N GLY A 33 -6.34 14.15 9.82
CA GLY A 33 -7.76 14.36 9.54
C GLY A 33 -8.37 13.22 8.72
N GLN A 34 -7.65 12.73 7.71
CA GLN A 34 -8.06 11.58 6.90
C GLN A 34 -8.15 10.29 7.72
N GLU A 35 -7.21 10.01 8.62
CA GLU A 35 -7.26 8.83 9.50
C GLU A 35 -8.42 8.92 10.51
N ILE A 36 -8.71 10.11 11.05
CA ILE A 36 -9.88 10.33 11.91
C ILE A 36 -11.17 10.07 11.13
N THR A 37 -11.27 10.56 9.89
CA THR A 37 -12.41 10.31 9.00
C THR A 37 -12.57 8.82 8.70
N ARG A 38 -11.48 8.11 8.38
CA ARG A 38 -11.50 6.65 8.18
C ARG A 38 -11.99 5.91 9.42
N CYS A 39 -11.51 6.28 10.60
CA CYS A 39 -11.95 5.69 11.87
C CYS A 39 -13.45 5.91 12.13
N ALA A 40 -13.97 7.12 11.85
CA ALA A 40 -15.40 7.41 11.97
C ALA A 40 -16.25 6.56 11.01
N GLN A 41 -15.79 6.38 9.78
CA GLN A 41 -16.46 5.55 8.76
C GLN A 41 -16.47 4.08 9.15
N GLN A 42 -15.35 3.54 9.65
CA GLN A 42 -15.27 2.18 10.18
C GLN A 42 -16.18 1.96 11.40
N SER A 43 -16.50 3.03 12.13
CA SER A 43 -17.46 3.02 13.24
C SER A 43 -18.91 3.19 12.78
N GLY A 44 -19.17 3.24 11.47
CA GLY A 44 -20.51 3.36 10.89
C GLY A 44 -21.08 4.79 10.83
N HIS A 45 -20.27 5.83 11.04
CA HIS A 45 -20.73 7.21 10.96
C HIS A 45 -20.62 7.79 9.54
N ASP A 46 -21.69 8.39 9.03
CA ASP A 46 -21.63 9.18 7.80
C ASP A 46 -21.07 10.58 8.07
N VAL A 47 -19.79 10.76 7.74
CA VAL A 47 -19.02 11.99 7.90
C VAL A 47 -18.86 12.78 6.59
N THR A 48 -19.50 12.31 5.52
CA THR A 48 -19.45 12.90 4.18
C THR A 48 -19.89 14.37 4.16
N PRO A 49 -21.01 14.76 4.81
CA PRO A 49 -21.47 16.15 4.77
C PRO A 49 -20.44 17.12 5.35
N ILE A 50 -19.76 16.71 6.42
CA ILE A 50 -18.76 17.51 7.12
C ILE A 50 -17.50 17.63 6.25
N THR A 51 -17.03 16.51 5.70
CA THR A 51 -15.85 16.48 4.82
C THR A 51 -16.02 17.40 3.61
N LEU A 52 -17.21 17.38 2.99
CA LEU A 52 -17.51 18.23 1.85
C LEU A 52 -17.76 19.69 2.26
N ALA A 53 -18.40 19.95 3.40
CA ALA A 53 -18.64 21.32 3.89
C ALA A 53 -17.33 22.09 4.12
N LEU A 54 -16.28 21.40 4.57
CA LEU A 54 -14.93 21.98 4.75
C LEU A 54 -14.22 22.31 3.43
N THR A 55 -14.78 21.88 2.29
CA THR A 55 -14.25 22.22 0.97
C THR A 55 -15.06 23.39 0.40
N ALA A 56 -14.42 24.53 0.10
CA ALA A 56 -15.10 25.74 -0.38
C ALA A 56 -15.53 25.64 -1.87
N GLY A 57 -16.59 26.37 -2.26
CA GLY A 57 -16.95 26.61 -3.67
C GLY A 57 -18.40 26.28 -4.02
N GLU A 58 -19.20 27.30 -4.33
CA GLU A 58 -20.60 27.17 -4.78
C GLU A 58 -20.72 26.81 -6.27
N SER A 59 -19.75 27.23 -7.09
CA SER A 59 -19.72 27.00 -8.55
C SER A 59 -19.71 25.53 -8.95
N TRP A 60 -19.37 24.63 -8.02
CA TRP A 60 -19.21 23.19 -8.26
C TRP A 60 -20.29 22.33 -7.57
N ARG A 61 -21.45 22.91 -7.28
CA ARG A 61 -22.53 22.26 -6.51
C ARG A 61 -22.90 20.88 -7.06
N ASN A 62 -23.05 20.73 -8.37
CA ASN A 62 -23.44 19.45 -8.98
C ASN A 62 -22.40 18.35 -8.76
N ALA A 63 -21.10 18.68 -8.91
CA ALA A 63 -20.02 17.73 -8.67
C ALA A 63 -19.96 17.32 -7.18
N ARG A 64 -20.16 18.29 -6.28
CA ARG A 64 -20.21 18.01 -4.83
C ARG A 64 -21.38 17.12 -4.45
N THR A 65 -22.57 17.36 -5.00
CA THR A 65 -23.75 16.52 -4.74
C THR A 65 -23.54 15.10 -5.24
N ALA A 66 -22.97 14.92 -6.44
CA ALA A 66 -22.64 13.60 -6.97
C ALA A 66 -21.60 12.86 -6.10
N LEU A 67 -20.55 13.55 -5.64
CA LEU A 67 -19.58 12.99 -4.70
C LEU A 67 -20.24 12.64 -3.36
N ALA A 68 -21.06 13.52 -2.80
CA ALA A 68 -21.76 13.28 -1.54
C ALA A 68 -22.60 12.01 -1.59
N ALA A 69 -23.39 11.85 -2.66
CA ALA A 69 -24.25 10.69 -2.85
C ALA A 69 -23.46 9.37 -2.90
N MET A 70 -22.32 9.35 -3.61
CA MET A 70 -21.47 8.16 -3.70
C MET A 70 -20.74 7.86 -2.39
N LEU A 71 -20.21 8.87 -1.70
CA LEU A 71 -19.44 8.72 -0.47
C LEU A 71 -20.31 8.31 0.73
N SER A 72 -21.48 8.92 0.90
CA SER A 72 -22.45 8.53 1.93
C SER A 72 -22.96 7.09 1.74
N ARG A 73 -23.06 6.62 0.49
CA ARG A 73 -23.44 5.23 0.17
C ARG A 73 -22.28 4.24 0.26
N GLY A 74 -21.04 4.72 0.24
CA GLY A 74 -19.85 3.87 0.11
C GLY A 74 -19.81 3.09 -1.21
N ALA A 75 -20.41 3.61 -2.29
CA ALA A 75 -20.50 2.92 -3.57
C ALA A 75 -20.56 3.90 -4.74
N LEU A 76 -19.86 3.57 -5.83
CA LEU A 76 -19.91 4.34 -7.07
C LEU A 76 -21.14 3.96 -7.88
N ASN A 77 -21.70 4.94 -8.59
CA ASN A 77 -22.76 4.66 -9.57
C ASN A 77 -22.49 5.38 -10.91
N PRO A 78 -22.93 4.81 -12.05
CA PRO A 78 -22.59 5.34 -13.37
C PRO A 78 -23.15 6.74 -13.66
N ALA A 79 -24.28 7.10 -13.04
CA ALA A 79 -24.92 8.40 -13.22
C ALA A 79 -24.06 9.52 -12.61
N ASP A 80 -23.70 9.40 -11.34
CA ASP A 80 -22.87 10.37 -10.62
C ASP A 80 -21.45 10.44 -11.18
N ILE A 81 -20.87 9.29 -11.60
CA ILE A 81 -19.60 9.27 -12.32
C ILE A 81 -19.67 10.04 -13.64
N SER A 82 -20.80 9.94 -14.36
CA SER A 82 -20.98 10.70 -15.60
C SER A 82 -21.13 12.20 -15.34
N VAL A 83 -21.76 12.61 -14.23
CA VAL A 83 -21.83 14.01 -13.79
C VAL A 83 -20.42 14.54 -13.49
N LEU A 84 -19.62 13.81 -12.72
CA LEU A 84 -18.24 14.20 -12.41
C LEU A 84 -17.37 14.26 -13.66
N TYR A 85 -17.43 13.25 -14.51
CA TYR A 85 -16.67 13.23 -15.76
C TYR A 85 -16.96 14.46 -16.63
N ARG A 86 -18.24 14.84 -16.76
CA ARG A 86 -18.63 16.06 -17.49
C ARG A 86 -18.04 17.31 -16.83
N ALA A 87 -18.05 17.41 -15.49
CA ALA A 87 -17.49 18.56 -14.79
C ALA A 87 -15.97 18.69 -15.00
N TYR A 88 -15.22 17.59 -14.98
CA TYR A 88 -13.75 17.62 -15.10
C TYR A 88 -13.23 17.69 -16.55
N THR A 89 -14.10 17.51 -17.53
CA THR A 89 -13.78 17.67 -18.96
C THR A 89 -14.07 19.07 -19.50
N GLN A 90 -14.75 19.93 -18.73
CA GLN A 90 -15.00 21.33 -19.08
C GLN A 90 -13.71 22.18 -19.09
N SER A 91 -13.79 23.36 -19.70
CA SER A 91 -12.69 24.34 -19.76
C SER A 91 -12.29 24.85 -18.38
N GLU A 92 -13.27 24.98 -17.48
CA GLU A 92 -13.10 25.36 -16.09
C GLU A 92 -13.56 24.19 -15.19
N PRO A 93 -12.69 23.21 -14.94
CA PRO A 93 -13.05 22.07 -14.10
C PRO A 93 -13.03 22.45 -12.61
N PRO A 94 -13.71 21.68 -11.74
CA PRO A 94 -13.59 21.85 -10.31
C PRO A 94 -12.15 21.61 -9.82
N PRO A 95 -11.81 22.09 -8.61
CA PRO A 95 -10.52 21.84 -8.01
C PRO A 95 -10.18 20.35 -7.86
N VAL A 96 -8.94 19.96 -8.17
CA VAL A 96 -8.52 18.55 -8.20
C VAL A 96 -8.63 17.88 -6.82
N HIS A 97 -8.51 18.66 -5.74
CA HIS A 97 -8.59 18.13 -4.38
C HIS A 97 -9.95 17.51 -4.05
N LEU A 98 -11.03 17.87 -4.78
CA LEU A 98 -12.35 17.22 -4.65
C LEU A 98 -12.33 15.76 -5.12
N LEU A 99 -11.50 15.40 -6.10
CA LEU A 99 -11.28 14.01 -6.51
C LEU A 99 -10.28 13.27 -5.60
N ARG A 100 -9.45 14.01 -4.85
CA ARG A 100 -8.41 13.45 -3.97
C ARG A 100 -8.92 13.13 -2.56
N ILE A 101 -10.22 12.89 -2.42
CA ILE A 101 -10.81 12.34 -1.19
C ILE A 101 -10.40 10.86 -1.12
N PRO A 102 -9.69 10.39 -0.07
CA PRO A 102 -9.16 9.02 -0.03
C PRO A 102 -10.22 7.94 -0.26
N GLN A 103 -11.38 8.05 0.38
CA GLN A 103 -12.50 7.11 0.18
C GLN A 103 -12.96 7.06 -1.29
N PHE A 104 -13.00 8.19 -1.99
CA PHE A 104 -13.39 8.21 -3.40
C PHE A 104 -12.36 7.49 -4.28
N LEU A 105 -11.07 7.73 -4.02
CA LEU A 105 -9.98 7.06 -4.73
C LEU A 105 -9.97 5.56 -4.45
N GLU A 106 -10.17 5.15 -3.20
CA GLU A 106 -10.31 3.73 -2.80
C GLU A 106 -11.46 3.08 -3.58
N LEU A 107 -12.64 3.71 -3.64
CA LEU A 107 -13.77 3.22 -4.43
C LEU A 107 -13.47 3.11 -5.93
N LEU A 108 -12.76 4.09 -6.51
CA LEU A 108 -12.35 4.04 -7.93
C LEU A 108 -11.37 2.90 -8.19
N VAL A 109 -10.34 2.76 -7.35
CA VAL A 109 -9.35 1.69 -7.45
C VAL A 109 -10.02 0.33 -7.30
N ASP A 110 -10.88 0.16 -6.29
CA ASP A 110 -11.62 -1.09 -6.08
C ASP A 110 -12.52 -1.41 -7.28
N SER A 111 -13.23 -0.42 -7.83
CA SER A 111 -14.09 -0.66 -8.99
C SER A 111 -13.33 -1.09 -10.25
N LEU A 112 -12.06 -0.69 -10.37
CA LEU A 112 -11.22 -0.94 -11.54
C LEU A 112 -10.33 -2.18 -11.36
N PHE A 113 -9.82 -2.47 -10.17
CA PHE A 113 -8.75 -3.47 -10.00
C PHE A 113 -9.16 -4.65 -9.11
N LYS A 114 -10.25 -4.55 -8.35
CA LYS A 114 -10.72 -5.65 -7.51
C LYS A 114 -11.27 -6.79 -8.36
N MET A 115 -10.91 -8.03 -8.02
CA MET A 115 -11.44 -9.20 -8.72
C MET A 115 -12.97 -9.27 -8.62
N GLY A 116 -13.62 -9.62 -9.73
CA GLY A 116 -15.08 -9.76 -9.81
C GLY A 116 -15.86 -8.45 -10.00
N SER A 117 -15.20 -7.29 -10.06
CA SER A 117 -15.88 -6.01 -10.34
C SER A 117 -16.39 -5.96 -11.78
N LYS A 118 -17.72 -6.03 -11.97
CA LYS A 118 -18.34 -5.87 -13.30
C LYS A 118 -18.69 -4.40 -13.54
N LEU A 119 -17.80 -3.69 -14.23
CA LEU A 119 -18.07 -2.33 -14.71
C LEU A 119 -18.84 -2.35 -16.03
N ASN A 120 -19.82 -1.47 -16.18
CA ASN A 120 -20.47 -1.25 -17.47
C ASN A 120 -19.44 -0.69 -18.47
N PRO A 121 -19.21 -1.36 -19.62
CA PRO A 121 -18.26 -0.93 -20.65
C PRO A 121 -18.45 0.52 -21.10
N GLU A 122 -19.70 1.01 -21.17
CA GLU A 122 -20.03 2.37 -21.60
C GLU A 122 -19.51 3.47 -20.66
N HIS A 123 -19.31 3.13 -19.39
CA HIS A 123 -18.86 4.07 -18.37
C HIS A 123 -17.40 3.86 -17.97
N LYS A 124 -16.81 2.70 -18.28
CA LYS A 124 -15.46 2.29 -17.89
C LYS A 124 -14.40 3.38 -18.14
N SER A 125 -14.38 3.98 -19.33
CA SER A 125 -13.42 5.04 -19.67
C SER A 125 -13.55 6.28 -18.78
N LYS A 126 -14.75 6.57 -18.26
CA LYS A 126 -15.00 7.71 -17.35
C LYS A 126 -14.39 7.45 -15.96
N TYR A 127 -14.47 6.23 -15.45
CA TYR A 127 -13.83 5.83 -14.18
C TYR A 127 -12.30 5.97 -14.29
N MET A 128 -11.73 5.41 -15.36
CA MET A 128 -10.29 5.51 -15.65
C MET A 128 -9.83 6.95 -15.78
N TYR A 129 -10.60 7.79 -16.48
CA TYR A 129 -10.31 9.21 -16.63
C TYR A 129 -10.29 9.94 -15.29
N LEU A 130 -11.31 9.75 -14.43
CA LEU A 130 -11.39 10.42 -13.14
C LEU A 130 -10.25 10.00 -12.21
N LEU A 131 -9.90 8.71 -12.19
CA LEU A 131 -8.76 8.21 -11.42
C LEU A 131 -7.44 8.78 -11.93
N ALA A 132 -7.22 8.76 -13.24
CA ALA A 132 -6.04 9.35 -13.87
C ALA A 132 -5.95 10.86 -13.62
N TYR A 133 -7.06 11.58 -13.70
CA TYR A 133 -7.14 13.01 -13.44
C TYR A 133 -6.70 13.32 -12.01
N ALA A 134 -7.24 12.60 -11.03
CA ALA A 134 -6.89 12.79 -9.63
C ALA A 134 -5.39 12.50 -9.38
N ALA A 135 -4.82 11.51 -10.06
CA ALA A 135 -3.43 11.08 -9.89
C ALA A 135 -2.41 12.01 -10.58
N SER A 136 -2.72 12.55 -11.75
CA SER A 136 -1.73 13.20 -12.63
C SER A 136 -1.90 14.71 -12.80
N VAL A 137 -3.09 15.26 -12.57
CA VAL A 137 -3.34 16.69 -12.83
C VAL A 137 -2.84 17.53 -11.66
N CYS A 138 -2.05 18.55 -11.98
CA CYS A 138 -1.56 19.54 -11.03
C CYS A 138 -2.28 20.88 -11.23
N GLU A 139 -2.66 21.54 -10.15
CA GLU A 139 -3.11 22.94 -10.20
C GLU A 139 -1.85 23.81 -10.34
N GLY A 140 -1.70 24.52 -11.46
CA GLY A 140 -0.52 25.33 -11.73
C GLY A 140 -0.37 26.52 -10.79
N HIS A 141 0.87 27.00 -10.59
CA HIS A 141 1.18 28.17 -9.76
C HIS A 141 0.62 29.50 -10.29
N SER A 142 0.18 29.55 -11.57
CA SER A 142 -0.41 30.74 -12.19
C SER A 142 -1.88 30.50 -12.58
N LEU A 143 -2.79 31.30 -12.01
CA LEU A 143 -4.19 31.48 -12.45
C LEU A 143 -4.98 30.18 -12.71
N GLY A 144 -4.88 29.19 -11.82
CA GLY A 144 -5.90 28.13 -11.67
C GLY A 144 -6.10 27.19 -12.87
N LYS A 145 -5.23 27.22 -13.89
CA LYS A 145 -5.34 26.29 -15.02
C LYS A 145 -4.72 24.93 -14.65
N PRO A 146 -5.44 23.82 -14.86
CA PRO A 146 -4.92 22.48 -14.61
C PRO A 146 -3.86 22.10 -15.65
N VAL A 147 -2.71 21.62 -15.19
CA VAL A 147 -1.66 21.02 -16.02
C VAL A 147 -2.03 19.56 -16.27
N LYS A 148 -2.28 19.17 -17.53
CA LYS A 148 -2.80 17.85 -17.92
C LYS A 148 -1.82 17.02 -18.78
N GLU A 149 -0.52 17.31 -18.72
CA GLU A 149 0.49 16.70 -19.59
C GLU A 149 0.59 15.17 -19.43
N GLU A 150 0.61 14.68 -18.19
CA GLU A 150 0.72 13.25 -17.90
C GLU A 150 -0.63 12.50 -17.94
N LEU A 151 -1.75 13.21 -18.10
CA LEU A 151 -3.08 12.64 -17.98
C LEU A 151 -3.31 11.52 -19.00
N LYS A 152 -2.95 11.76 -20.27
CA LYS A 152 -3.16 10.77 -21.34
C LYS A 152 -2.33 9.51 -21.09
N ALA A 153 -1.07 9.65 -20.70
CA ALA A 153 -0.20 8.51 -20.40
C ALA A 153 -0.71 7.72 -19.19
N THR A 154 -1.19 8.43 -18.15
CA THR A 154 -1.76 7.81 -16.95
C THR A 154 -3.05 7.03 -17.26
N VAL A 155 -3.94 7.59 -18.09
CA VAL A 155 -5.16 6.87 -18.55
C VAL A 155 -4.78 5.59 -19.29
N GLN A 156 -3.81 5.67 -20.21
CA GLN A 156 -3.36 4.51 -20.98
C GLN A 156 -2.72 3.43 -20.10
N ALA A 157 -1.95 3.83 -19.08
CA ALA A 157 -1.35 2.89 -18.14
C ALA A 157 -2.41 2.18 -17.30
N ILE A 158 -3.41 2.92 -16.79
CA ILE A 158 -4.56 2.34 -16.07
C ILE A 158 -5.33 1.38 -16.99
N GLU A 159 -5.60 1.76 -18.24
CA GLU A 159 -6.36 0.95 -19.19
C GLU A 159 -5.67 -0.38 -19.48
N LYS A 160 -4.35 -0.36 -19.75
CA LYS A 160 -3.56 -1.57 -20.01
C LYS A 160 -3.58 -2.51 -18.82
N VAL A 161 -3.27 -2.01 -17.62
CA VAL A 161 -3.20 -2.88 -16.43
C VAL A 161 -4.59 -3.38 -16.03
N HIS A 162 -5.63 -2.54 -16.13
CA HIS A 162 -6.99 -2.99 -15.90
C HIS A 162 -7.40 -4.13 -16.83
N ALA A 163 -7.00 -4.10 -18.11
CA ALA A 163 -7.28 -5.19 -19.04
C ALA A 163 -6.71 -6.53 -18.53
N VAL A 164 -5.46 -6.52 -18.08
CA VAL A 164 -4.77 -7.68 -17.49
C VAL A 164 -5.46 -8.16 -16.21
N CYS A 165 -5.78 -7.25 -15.28
CA CYS A 165 -6.45 -7.60 -14.02
C CYS A 165 -7.88 -8.12 -14.21
N SER A 166 -8.54 -7.72 -15.31
CA SER A 166 -9.92 -8.11 -15.61
C SER A 166 -10.03 -9.44 -16.37
N SER A 167 -8.96 -9.88 -17.04
CA SER A 167 -8.92 -11.20 -17.66
C SER A 167 -8.63 -12.26 -16.61
N SER A 168 -9.30 -13.42 -16.71
CA SER A 168 -8.90 -14.64 -16.01
C SER A 168 -7.67 -15.23 -16.69
N ALA A 169 -6.57 -14.46 -16.70
CA ALA A 169 -5.35 -14.82 -17.37
C ALA A 169 -4.71 -16.02 -16.68
N SER A 170 -4.33 -17.03 -17.47
CA SER A 170 -3.47 -18.10 -16.99
C SER A 170 -2.12 -17.53 -16.54
N SER A 171 -1.38 -18.23 -15.67
CA SER A 171 -0.04 -17.78 -15.25
C SER A 171 0.89 -17.47 -16.43
N SER A 172 0.79 -18.24 -17.52
CA SER A 172 1.55 -18.00 -18.75
C SER A 172 1.17 -16.72 -19.48
N GLU A 173 -0.11 -16.36 -19.51
CA GLU A 173 -0.58 -15.10 -20.10
C GLU A 173 -0.10 -13.91 -19.26
N LEU A 174 -0.13 -14.05 -17.93
CA LEU A 174 0.37 -13.02 -17.02
C LEU A 174 1.88 -12.81 -17.21
N ILE A 175 2.66 -13.88 -17.39
CA ILE A 175 4.09 -13.80 -17.68
C ILE A 175 4.36 -13.04 -18.98
N ALA A 176 3.56 -13.27 -20.02
CA ALA A 176 3.71 -12.58 -21.30
C ALA A 176 3.47 -11.05 -21.17
N GLU A 177 2.60 -10.63 -20.24
CA GLU A 177 2.28 -9.23 -19.98
C GLU A 177 3.24 -8.54 -18.99
N LEU A 178 4.20 -9.27 -18.38
CA LEU A 178 5.14 -8.71 -17.40
C LEU A 178 5.88 -7.45 -17.88
N PRO A 179 6.42 -7.38 -19.11
CA PRO A 179 7.10 -6.17 -19.58
C PRO A 179 6.17 -4.95 -19.58
N THR A 180 4.90 -5.14 -19.97
CA THR A 180 3.88 -4.09 -19.96
C THR A 180 3.56 -3.68 -18.52
N LEU A 181 3.37 -4.66 -17.63
CA LEU A 181 3.08 -4.42 -16.21
C LEU A 181 4.20 -3.63 -15.54
N TYR A 182 5.47 -4.03 -15.68
CA TYR A 182 6.61 -3.32 -15.11
C TYR A 182 6.75 -1.89 -15.64
N HIS A 183 6.47 -1.66 -16.93
CA HIS A 183 6.44 -0.31 -17.47
C HIS A 183 5.33 0.54 -16.84
N CYS A 184 4.13 -0.01 -16.70
CA CYS A 184 2.96 0.71 -16.17
C CYS A 184 3.00 0.87 -14.64
N ILE A 185 3.61 -0.04 -13.89
CA ILE A 185 3.73 0.04 -12.42
C ILE A 185 4.44 1.32 -11.99
N ARG A 186 5.33 1.89 -12.81
CA ARG A 186 6.01 3.16 -12.51
C ARG A 186 5.06 4.33 -12.22
N PHE A 187 3.80 4.27 -12.67
CA PHE A 187 2.76 5.22 -12.27
C PHE A 187 2.21 4.85 -10.88
N PRO A 188 2.28 5.71 -9.84
CA PRO A 188 1.88 5.35 -8.48
C PRO A 188 0.45 4.83 -8.34
N VAL A 189 -0.48 5.38 -9.12
CA VAL A 189 -1.88 4.94 -9.12
C VAL A 189 -2.05 3.53 -9.71
N VAL A 190 -1.18 3.14 -10.65
CA VAL A 190 -1.14 1.79 -11.21
C VAL A 190 -0.49 0.84 -10.22
N GLY A 191 0.62 1.23 -9.57
CA GLY A 191 1.22 0.45 -8.49
C GLY A 191 0.21 0.14 -7.38
N MET A 192 -0.62 1.12 -7.02
CA MET A 192 -1.76 0.92 -6.11
C MET A 192 -2.80 -0.06 -6.66
N GLY A 193 -3.18 0.06 -7.93
CA GLY A 193 -4.13 -0.86 -8.58
C GLY A 193 -3.63 -2.30 -8.59
N VAL A 194 -2.36 -2.52 -8.97
CA VAL A 194 -1.71 -3.83 -8.96
C VAL A 194 -1.67 -4.40 -7.53
N LEU A 195 -1.33 -3.58 -6.53
CA LEU A 195 -1.34 -4.00 -5.13
C LEU A 195 -2.72 -4.49 -4.69
N VAL A 196 -3.80 -3.75 -5.00
CA VAL A 196 -5.18 -4.15 -4.67
C VAL A 196 -5.58 -5.43 -5.39
N TRP A 197 -5.25 -5.54 -6.67
CA TRP A 197 -5.54 -6.73 -7.46
C TRP A 197 -4.82 -7.97 -6.90
N VAL A 198 -3.50 -7.88 -6.69
CA VAL A 198 -2.70 -8.96 -6.10
C VAL A 198 -3.21 -9.31 -4.71
N GLU A 199 -3.50 -8.32 -3.85
CA GLU A 199 -4.10 -8.53 -2.53
C GLU A 199 -5.36 -9.40 -2.63
N CYS A 200 -6.25 -9.14 -3.59
CA CYS A 200 -7.44 -9.97 -3.79
C CYS A 200 -7.12 -11.39 -4.26
N VAL A 201 -6.15 -11.55 -5.17
CA VAL A 201 -5.76 -12.86 -5.72
C VAL A 201 -5.12 -13.74 -4.65
N VAL A 202 -4.10 -13.23 -3.95
CA VAL A 202 -3.25 -14.04 -3.07
C VAL A 202 -3.91 -14.32 -1.71
N THR A 203 -4.94 -13.55 -1.35
CA THR A 203 -5.74 -13.81 -0.14
C THR A 203 -6.89 -14.78 -0.38
N GLU A 204 -7.11 -15.26 -1.61
CA GLU A 204 -8.07 -16.33 -1.85
C GLU A 204 -7.61 -17.63 -1.15
N PRO A 205 -8.47 -18.31 -0.38
CA PRO A 205 -8.08 -19.49 0.39
C PRO A 205 -7.51 -20.65 -0.44
N SER A 206 -7.86 -20.71 -1.73
CA SER A 206 -7.36 -21.72 -2.67
C SER A 206 -6.06 -21.35 -3.36
N TYR A 207 -5.58 -20.11 -3.24
CA TYR A 207 -4.46 -19.61 -4.03
C TYR A 207 -3.19 -20.45 -3.88
N PHE A 208 -2.71 -20.62 -2.64
CA PHE A 208 -1.49 -21.40 -2.35
C PHE A 208 -1.67 -22.91 -2.51
N LYS A 209 -2.91 -23.39 -2.65
CA LYS A 209 -3.20 -24.79 -3.00
C LYS A 209 -2.98 -25.05 -4.48
N LEU A 210 -3.27 -24.05 -5.31
CA LEU A 210 -3.21 -24.15 -6.77
C LEU A 210 -1.87 -23.66 -7.34
N CYS A 211 -1.21 -22.71 -6.67
CA CYS A 211 0.06 -22.16 -7.08
C CYS A 211 1.22 -22.94 -6.44
N THR A 212 1.86 -23.81 -7.22
CA THR A 212 3.00 -24.64 -6.79
C THR A 212 4.36 -24.03 -7.16
N GLU A 213 4.37 -22.82 -7.70
CA GLU A 213 5.59 -22.11 -8.11
C GLU A 213 6.36 -21.62 -6.87
N HIS A 214 7.70 -21.73 -6.90
CA HIS A 214 8.56 -21.23 -5.82
C HIS A 214 8.43 -19.72 -5.60
N CYS A 215 8.20 -18.94 -6.65
CA CYS A 215 7.94 -17.52 -6.56
C CYS A 215 6.75 -17.16 -7.47
N PRO A 216 5.53 -17.15 -6.93
CA PRO A 216 4.35 -16.77 -7.71
C PRO A 216 4.53 -15.38 -8.33
N VAL A 217 4.20 -15.25 -9.61
CA VAL A 217 4.35 -14.00 -10.38
C VAL A 217 3.68 -12.81 -9.68
N HIS A 218 2.55 -13.06 -9.01
CA HIS A 218 1.82 -12.04 -8.24
C HIS A 218 2.67 -11.42 -7.12
N LEU A 219 3.47 -12.24 -6.42
CA LEU A 219 4.36 -11.74 -5.37
C LEU A 219 5.60 -11.05 -5.94
N ALA A 220 6.11 -11.51 -7.10
CA ALA A 220 7.18 -10.80 -7.81
C ALA A 220 6.72 -9.40 -8.29
N LEU A 221 5.45 -9.23 -8.66
CA LEU A 221 4.88 -7.91 -8.95
C LEU A 221 4.88 -7.00 -7.72
N LEU A 222 4.68 -7.54 -6.51
CA LEU A 222 4.76 -6.75 -5.28
C LEU A 222 6.18 -6.23 -5.01
N ASP A 223 7.21 -7.01 -5.35
CA ASP A 223 8.61 -6.57 -5.25
C ASP A 223 8.91 -5.40 -6.20
N GLU A 224 8.33 -5.40 -7.41
CA GLU A 224 8.45 -4.26 -8.32
C GLU A 224 7.69 -3.04 -7.80
N VAL A 225 6.48 -3.23 -7.25
CA VAL A 225 5.72 -2.15 -6.60
C VAL A 225 6.51 -1.56 -5.42
N ALA A 226 7.14 -2.40 -4.60
CA ALA A 226 8.01 -1.98 -3.50
C ALA A 226 9.22 -1.18 -4.00
N SER A 227 9.81 -1.60 -5.12
CA SER A 227 10.97 -0.93 -5.72
C SER A 227 10.62 0.45 -6.30
N CYS A 228 9.41 0.61 -6.85
CA CYS A 228 8.96 1.87 -7.43
C CYS A 228 8.35 2.85 -6.41
N HIS A 229 7.67 2.38 -5.35
CA HIS A 229 6.77 3.22 -4.54
C HIS A 229 6.95 3.07 -3.03
N LEU A 230 7.79 3.93 -2.45
CA LEU A 230 8.05 3.97 -1.00
C LEU A 230 6.78 4.15 -0.15
N LEU A 231 5.82 4.96 -0.62
CA LEU A 231 4.58 5.24 0.12
C LEU A 231 3.65 4.01 0.25
N LEU A 232 3.92 2.93 -0.51
CA LEU A 232 3.11 1.71 -0.49
C LEU A 232 3.68 0.64 0.44
N HIS A 233 4.91 0.82 0.94
CA HIS A 233 5.62 -0.16 1.75
C HIS A 233 4.84 -0.63 2.98
N HIS A 234 4.15 0.28 3.68
CA HIS A 234 3.34 -0.10 4.84
C HIS A 234 2.14 -0.97 4.48
N ARG A 235 1.51 -0.76 3.32
CA ARG A 235 0.39 -1.59 2.87
C ARG A 235 0.88 -2.94 2.36
N LEU A 236 2.00 -2.97 1.65
CA LEU A 236 2.70 -4.19 1.25
C LEU A 236 3.08 -5.03 2.46
N LEU A 237 3.71 -4.44 3.48
CA LEU A 237 4.05 -5.14 4.71
C LEU A 237 2.81 -5.72 5.39
N ARG A 238 1.71 -4.97 5.47
CA ARG A 238 0.46 -5.47 6.05
C ARG A 238 -0.06 -6.71 5.32
N LEU A 239 -0.01 -6.71 3.99
CA LEU A 239 -0.40 -7.87 3.19
C LEU A 239 0.54 -9.06 3.48
N LEU A 240 1.86 -8.85 3.46
CA LEU A 240 2.82 -9.91 3.74
C LEU A 240 2.63 -10.51 5.15
N VAL A 241 2.38 -9.67 6.16
CA VAL A 241 2.05 -10.09 7.52
C VAL A 241 0.76 -10.91 7.54
N GLN A 242 -0.30 -10.43 6.89
CA GLN A 242 -1.57 -11.17 6.81
C GLN A 242 -1.40 -12.55 6.17
N LEU A 243 -0.60 -12.66 5.11
CA LEU A 243 -0.33 -13.93 4.45
C LEU A 243 0.54 -14.85 5.32
N PHE A 244 1.53 -14.29 6.02
CA PHE A 244 2.44 -15.03 6.90
C PHE A 244 1.72 -15.61 8.13
N GLU A 245 0.77 -14.86 8.68
CA GLU A 245 -0.05 -15.26 9.83
C GLU A 245 -1.29 -16.09 9.45
N SER A 246 -1.60 -16.20 8.15
CA SER A 246 -2.75 -16.98 7.69
C SER A 246 -2.54 -18.46 7.99
N PRO A 247 -3.50 -19.15 8.63
CA PRO A 247 -3.45 -20.60 8.75
C PRO A 247 -3.56 -21.23 7.36
N GLN A 248 -2.72 -22.23 7.10
CA GLN A 248 -2.69 -22.98 5.84
C GLN A 248 -2.82 -24.48 6.14
N ASP A 249 -3.79 -24.83 6.98
CA ASP A 249 -3.95 -26.16 7.59
C ASP A 249 -4.12 -27.30 6.59
N GLU A 250 -4.54 -26.98 5.36
CA GLU A 250 -4.71 -27.95 4.27
C GLU A 250 -3.41 -28.25 3.50
N LEU A 251 -2.35 -27.45 3.68
CA LEU A 251 -1.05 -27.68 3.06
C LEU A 251 -0.20 -28.60 3.93
N GLU A 252 0.65 -29.41 3.31
CA GLU A 252 1.65 -30.21 4.03
C GLU A 252 2.62 -29.29 4.80
N ILE A 253 3.09 -29.73 5.98
CA ILE A 253 3.93 -28.94 6.88
C ILE A 253 5.18 -28.39 6.16
N LEU A 254 5.81 -29.19 5.30
CA LEU A 254 6.98 -28.76 4.54
C LEU A 254 6.63 -27.64 3.54
N VAL A 255 5.47 -27.72 2.89
CA VAL A 255 4.98 -26.69 1.95
C VAL A 255 4.64 -25.40 2.70
N GLN A 256 4.04 -25.50 3.89
CA GLN A 256 3.79 -24.32 4.75
C GLN A 256 5.10 -23.63 5.13
N LEU A 257 6.14 -24.40 5.48
CA LEU A 257 7.45 -23.86 5.85
C LEU A 257 8.10 -23.12 4.66
N GLU A 258 8.10 -23.72 3.47
CA GLU A 258 8.64 -23.09 2.25
C GLU A 258 7.84 -21.85 1.83
N LEU A 259 6.52 -21.87 1.98
CA LEU A 259 5.68 -20.68 1.79
C LEU A 259 6.07 -19.55 2.74
N LYS A 260 6.28 -19.85 4.03
CA LYS A 260 6.69 -18.85 5.02
C LYS A 260 8.07 -18.28 4.70
N LYS A 261 9.05 -19.10 4.29
CA LYS A 261 10.36 -18.61 3.82
C LYS A 261 10.22 -17.69 2.61
N MET A 262 9.42 -18.09 1.63
CA MET A 262 9.16 -17.29 0.45
C MET A 262 8.53 -15.93 0.78
N LEU A 263 7.64 -15.85 1.77
CA LEU A 263 7.09 -14.58 2.27
C LEU A 263 8.15 -13.76 3.01
N LEU A 264 9.04 -14.39 3.79
CA LEU A 264 10.17 -13.73 4.43
C LEU A 264 11.12 -13.12 3.40
N ASP A 265 11.37 -13.78 2.27
CA ASP A 265 12.19 -13.21 1.18
C ASP A 265 11.58 -11.91 0.64
N ARG A 266 10.26 -11.84 0.52
CA ARG A 266 9.56 -10.60 0.11
C ARG A 266 9.69 -9.52 1.19
N MET A 267 9.70 -9.89 2.48
CA MET A 267 9.98 -8.96 3.57
C MET A 267 11.43 -8.46 3.56
N VAL A 268 12.40 -9.32 3.23
CA VAL A 268 13.82 -8.96 3.03
C VAL A 268 13.96 -8.03 1.82
N ASN A 269 13.26 -8.30 0.71
CA ASN A 269 13.20 -7.39 -0.43
C ASN A 269 12.67 -6.01 0.01
N LEU A 270 11.55 -5.97 0.73
CA LEU A 270 10.96 -4.73 1.24
C LEU A 270 11.90 -3.96 2.19
N LEU A 271 12.65 -4.69 3.02
CA LEU A 271 13.72 -4.15 3.87
C LEU A 271 14.83 -3.52 3.01
N SER A 272 15.28 -4.20 1.96
CA SER A 272 16.31 -3.70 1.02
C SER A 272 15.89 -2.43 0.26
N ARG A 273 14.58 -2.17 0.17
CA ARG A 273 14.01 -0.94 -0.43
C ARG A 273 13.78 0.20 0.56
N GLY A 274 14.16 0.02 1.84
CA GLY A 274 14.14 1.09 2.85
C GLY A 274 13.04 0.96 3.91
N CYS A 275 12.16 -0.05 3.84
CA CYS A 275 11.15 -0.32 4.88
C CYS A 275 11.74 -1.15 6.03
N VAL A 276 12.91 -0.77 6.53
CA VAL A 276 13.72 -1.61 7.43
C VAL A 276 13.08 -1.77 8.80
N VAL A 277 12.82 -0.65 9.48
CA VAL A 277 12.36 -0.64 10.87
C VAL A 277 10.99 -1.32 11.04
N PRO A 278 9.97 -1.08 10.20
CA PRO A 278 8.68 -1.75 10.34
C PRO A 278 8.78 -3.27 10.17
N VAL A 279 9.57 -3.75 9.21
CA VAL A 279 9.80 -5.19 8.98
C VAL A 279 10.48 -5.81 10.20
N LEU A 280 11.59 -5.21 10.68
CA LEU A 280 12.32 -5.73 11.84
C LEU A 280 11.49 -5.73 13.12
N ARG A 281 10.67 -4.70 13.35
CA ARG A 281 9.75 -4.67 14.50
C ARG A 281 8.75 -5.81 14.46
N TYR A 282 8.24 -6.15 13.28
CA TYR A 282 7.33 -7.28 13.10
C TYR A 282 8.02 -8.61 13.44
N ILE A 283 9.19 -8.89 12.83
CA ILE A 283 9.93 -10.13 13.09
C ILE A 283 10.33 -10.27 14.56
N LYS A 284 10.81 -9.17 15.18
CA LYS A 284 11.11 -9.14 16.61
C LYS A 284 9.88 -9.44 17.47
N GLN A 285 8.71 -8.97 17.06
CA GLN A 285 7.45 -9.25 17.77
C GLN A 285 7.05 -10.72 17.65
N CYS A 286 7.17 -11.35 16.48
CA CYS A 286 6.95 -12.78 16.29
C CYS A 286 7.86 -13.61 17.21
N TRP A 287 9.15 -13.26 17.27
CA TRP A 287 10.10 -13.91 18.18
C TRP A 287 9.72 -13.74 19.65
N GLN A 288 9.36 -12.53 20.08
CA GLN A 288 8.97 -12.25 21.47
C GLN A 288 7.68 -12.94 21.90
N ARG A 289 6.73 -13.14 20.97
CA ARG A 289 5.48 -13.87 21.22
C ARG A 289 5.69 -15.38 21.27
N GLY A 290 6.71 -15.90 20.57
CA GLY A 290 6.97 -17.33 20.47
C GLY A 290 5.93 -18.08 19.63
N ASP A 291 5.20 -17.38 18.75
CA ASP A 291 4.17 -17.92 17.87
C ASP A 291 4.72 -18.34 16.49
N THR A 292 6.01 -18.14 16.26
CA THR A 292 6.71 -18.43 15.00
C THR A 292 7.93 -19.30 15.26
N ASP A 293 8.13 -20.33 14.42
CA ASP A 293 9.25 -21.25 14.54
C ASP A 293 10.61 -20.53 14.50
N ILE A 294 11.51 -20.90 15.42
CA ILE A 294 12.86 -20.32 15.53
C ILE A 294 13.64 -20.49 14.22
N SER A 295 13.39 -21.56 13.46
CA SER A 295 14.03 -21.82 12.17
C SER A 295 13.69 -20.74 11.11
N LEU A 296 12.49 -20.16 11.16
CA LEU A 296 12.06 -19.08 10.27
C LEU A 296 12.68 -17.74 10.68
N ILE A 297 12.78 -17.48 11.97
CA ILE A 297 13.49 -16.30 12.49
C ILE A 297 14.97 -16.38 12.12
N ARG A 298 15.59 -17.55 12.29
CA ARG A 298 16.97 -17.83 11.85
C ARG A 298 17.12 -17.56 10.36
N TYR A 299 16.25 -18.13 9.52
CA TYR A 299 16.27 -17.94 8.08
C TYR A 299 16.24 -16.45 7.70
N PHE A 300 15.30 -15.69 8.26
CA PHE A 300 15.21 -14.25 8.01
C PHE A 300 16.48 -13.50 8.41
N ILE A 301 17.05 -13.82 9.58
CA ILE A 301 18.29 -13.18 10.04
C ILE A 301 19.48 -13.52 9.13
N THR A 302 19.59 -14.76 8.66
CA THR A 302 20.61 -15.15 7.66
C THR A 302 20.51 -14.28 6.42
N GLU A 303 19.33 -14.21 5.79
CA GLU A 303 19.12 -13.45 4.56
C GLU A 303 19.37 -11.94 4.75
N VAL A 304 19.02 -11.39 5.93
CA VAL A 304 19.32 -9.98 6.25
C VAL A 304 20.82 -9.76 6.40
N LEU A 305 21.52 -10.62 7.13
CA LEU A 305 22.97 -10.46 7.35
C LEU A 305 23.76 -10.60 6.04
N ASP A 306 23.33 -11.48 5.14
CA ASP A 306 23.94 -11.65 3.82
C ASP A 306 23.69 -10.45 2.88
N ALA A 307 22.64 -9.65 3.14
CA ALA A 307 22.24 -8.52 2.30
C ALA A 307 22.73 -7.13 2.78
N ILE A 308 23.35 -7.03 3.96
CA ILE A 308 23.72 -5.75 4.58
C ILE A 308 25.23 -5.59 4.73
N ALA A 309 25.66 -4.33 4.89
CA ALA A 309 27.04 -3.98 5.20
C ALA A 309 27.06 -2.73 6.12
N PRO A 310 28.13 -2.50 6.88
CA PRO A 310 28.29 -1.28 7.67
C PRO A 310 28.40 -0.02 6.78
N PRO A 311 28.10 1.19 7.31
CA PRO A 311 27.74 1.49 8.69
C PRO A 311 26.26 1.22 9.00
N TYR A 312 26.00 0.59 10.15
CA TYR A 312 24.64 0.38 10.65
C TYR A 312 24.10 1.64 11.35
N THR A 313 22.79 1.72 11.58
CA THR A 313 22.19 2.76 12.41
C THR A 313 21.89 2.22 13.82
N PRO A 314 21.87 3.07 14.88
CA PRO A 314 21.56 2.62 16.24
C PRO A 314 20.20 1.91 16.34
N GLU A 315 19.17 2.43 15.64
CA GLU A 315 17.83 1.83 15.64
C GLU A 315 17.83 0.43 15.00
N PHE A 316 18.62 0.22 13.94
CA PHE A 316 18.80 -1.10 13.35
C PHE A 316 19.47 -2.08 14.33
N VAL A 317 20.59 -1.67 14.93
CA VAL A 317 21.36 -2.49 15.87
C VAL A 317 20.49 -2.89 17.07
N GLN A 318 19.72 -1.98 17.64
CA GLN A 318 18.80 -2.26 18.76
C GLN A 318 17.70 -3.29 18.44
N LEU A 319 17.30 -3.38 17.16
CA LEU A 319 16.30 -4.35 16.73
C LEU A 319 16.93 -5.70 16.42
N VAL A 320 18.08 -5.73 15.74
CA VAL A 320 18.71 -6.94 15.20
C VAL A 320 19.63 -7.64 16.18
N LEU A 321 20.46 -6.90 16.92
CA LEU A 321 21.49 -7.48 17.80
C LEU A 321 20.91 -8.48 18.82
N PRO A 322 19.77 -8.23 19.50
CA PRO A 322 19.22 -9.22 20.44
C PRO A 322 18.82 -10.55 19.80
N MET A 323 18.39 -10.54 18.53
CA MET A 323 18.06 -11.77 17.79
C MET A 323 19.34 -12.48 17.32
N VAL A 324 20.36 -11.73 16.92
CA VAL A 324 21.64 -12.28 16.46
C VAL A 324 22.47 -12.87 17.61
N GLU A 325 22.41 -12.30 18.80
CA GLU A 325 23.12 -12.82 19.98
C GLU A 325 22.48 -14.08 20.56
N ASN A 326 21.19 -14.32 20.28
CA ASN A 326 20.48 -15.50 20.77
C ASN A 326 21.00 -16.80 20.11
N GLU A 327 21.51 -17.73 20.94
CA GLU A 327 22.11 -18.98 20.48
C GLU A 327 21.11 -19.95 19.82
N GLU A 328 19.83 -19.91 20.18
CA GLU A 328 18.81 -20.73 19.52
C GLU A 328 18.58 -20.27 18.07
N ILE A 329 18.76 -18.96 17.81
CA ILE A 329 18.62 -18.39 16.47
C ILE A 329 19.91 -18.61 15.67
N THR A 330 21.08 -18.16 16.14
CA THR A 330 22.31 -18.12 15.31
C THR A 330 23.41 -19.07 15.76
N GLY A 331 23.22 -19.84 16.83
CA GLY A 331 24.29 -20.65 17.44
C GLY A 331 24.93 -21.67 16.49
N THR A 332 24.16 -22.27 15.59
CA THR A 332 24.67 -23.21 14.58
C THR A 332 25.25 -22.51 13.33
N MET A 333 25.12 -21.19 13.22
CA MET A 333 25.62 -20.40 12.08
C MET A 333 27.05 -19.89 12.30
N ARG A 334 27.50 -19.85 13.56
CA ARG A 334 28.86 -19.46 13.94
C ARG A 334 29.81 -20.60 13.55
N ALA A 335 30.46 -20.48 12.40
CA ALA A 335 31.44 -21.46 11.95
C ALA A 335 32.78 -21.27 12.71
N GLU A 336 33.59 -22.33 12.83
CA GLU A 336 34.93 -22.26 13.42
C GLU A 336 35.98 -21.54 12.53
N GLY A 337 35.56 -20.64 11.62
CA GLY A 337 36.41 -19.92 10.67
C GLY A 337 36.22 -18.40 10.70
N GLU A 338 37.22 -17.64 10.27
CA GLU A 338 37.36 -16.19 10.52
C GLU A 338 36.35 -15.25 9.82
N ASN A 339 35.44 -15.71 8.96
CA ASN A 339 34.55 -14.85 8.16
C ASN A 339 33.09 -15.35 8.16
N ASP A 340 32.45 -15.49 9.32
CA ASP A 340 30.99 -15.70 9.39
C ASP A 340 30.25 -14.38 9.65
N PRO A 341 29.14 -14.10 8.92
CA PRO A 341 28.48 -12.80 8.95
C PRO A 341 27.85 -12.47 10.31
N VAL A 342 27.55 -13.48 11.13
CA VAL A 342 27.04 -13.31 12.49
C VAL A 342 28.13 -12.75 13.40
N SER A 343 29.31 -13.36 13.40
CA SER A 343 30.45 -12.90 14.19
C SER A 343 30.93 -11.52 13.76
N GLU A 344 31.02 -11.26 12.46
CA GLU A 344 31.38 -9.94 11.92
C GLU A 344 30.41 -8.84 12.39
N PHE A 345 29.10 -9.11 12.32
CA PHE A 345 28.07 -8.18 12.79
C PHE A 345 28.19 -7.90 14.30
N ILE A 346 28.37 -8.94 15.13
CA ILE A 346 28.51 -8.80 16.59
C ILE A 346 29.77 -7.99 16.93
N VAL A 347 30.92 -8.31 16.31
CA VAL A 347 32.20 -7.61 16.54
C VAL A 347 32.06 -6.13 16.16
N HIS A 348 31.50 -5.84 14.98
CA HIS A 348 31.27 -4.47 14.56
C HIS A 348 30.36 -3.72 15.54
N CYS A 349 29.26 -4.35 16.00
CA CYS A 349 28.34 -3.74 16.94
C CYS A 349 29.01 -3.41 18.29
N LYS A 350 29.78 -4.36 18.86
CA LYS A 350 30.50 -4.15 20.13
C LYS A 350 31.58 -3.07 20.04
N ALA A 351 32.20 -2.92 18.88
CA ALA A 351 33.23 -1.89 18.66
C ALA A 351 32.66 -0.47 18.55
N HIS A 352 31.44 -0.30 18.01
CA HIS A 352 30.89 1.01 17.65
C HIS A 352 29.66 1.43 18.46
N TYR A 353 29.03 0.52 19.19
CA TYR A 353 27.82 0.78 19.95
C TYR A 353 28.01 0.34 21.39
N VAL A 354 27.79 1.26 22.33
CA VAL A 354 27.67 0.91 23.75
C VAL A 354 26.27 0.35 23.96
N VAL A 355 26.18 -0.93 24.28
CA VAL A 355 24.92 -1.56 24.67
C VAL A 355 24.48 -0.90 25.99
N VAL A 356 23.38 -0.13 25.96
CA VAL A 356 22.74 0.44 27.16
C VAL A 356 21.63 -0.49 27.62
#